data_AF-A0A382LTC3-F1
#
_entry.id   AF-A0A382LTC3-F1
#
_cell.length_a   1.000
_cell.length_b   1.000
_cell.length_c   1.000
_cell.angle_alpha   90.00
_cell.angle_beta   90.00
_cell.angle_gamma   90.00
#
_symmetry.space_group_name_H-M   'P 1'
#
loop_
_entity.id
_entity.type
_entity.pdbx_description
1 polymer ?
#
loop_
_entity_poly.entity_id
_entity_poly.type
_entity_poly.pdbx_seq_one_letter_code
_entity_poly.pdbx_strand_id
1 'polypeptide(L)'
;GCKADFACIDLNHPSMRPVREPLRTLLVVAADRAVRDVYVDGEQVVRDGTIQSVDHASALEHLQAAQEQMLGHVSERDWAGRTADALAPMMLETVNSLD
;
A
#
# COMPACT_ATOMS: atom_id res chain seq x y z
N GLY A 1 9.88 -15.59 28.72
CA GLY A 1 9.01 -15.85 27.54
C GLY A 1 9.47 -15.00 26.38
N CYS A 2 8.94 -15.25 25.18
CA CYS A 2 9.16 -14.37 24.01
C CYS A 2 8.20 -13.16 24.06
N LYS A 3 8.50 -12.11 23.29
CA LYS A 3 7.58 -10.99 23.07
C LYS A 3 6.33 -11.46 22.32
N ALA A 4 5.20 -10.81 22.57
CA ALA A 4 3.91 -11.13 21.97
C ALA A 4 3.77 -10.50 20.56
N ASP A 5 4.64 -10.95 19.65
CA ASP A 5 4.68 -10.49 18.25
C ASP A 5 4.05 -11.55 17.35
N PHE A 6 2.84 -11.31 16.84
CA PHE A 6 2.14 -12.27 15.99
C PHE A 6 1.07 -11.61 15.10
N ALA A 7 0.63 -12.32 14.07
CA ALA A 7 -0.44 -11.91 13.17
C ALA A 7 -1.53 -12.97 13.06
N CYS A 8 -2.78 -12.54 12.96
CA CYS A 8 -3.95 -13.37 12.74
C CYS A 8 -4.35 -13.32 11.25
N ILE A 9 -4.47 -14.49 10.63
CA ILE A 9 -4.82 -14.62 9.21
C ILE A 9 -6.27 -15.07 9.06
N ASP A 10 -7.07 -14.34 8.28
CA ASP A 10 -8.44 -14.70 7.97
C ASP A 10 -8.48 -15.73 6.82
N LEU A 11 -8.76 -16.98 7.16
CA LEU A 11 -8.91 -18.06 6.19
C LEU A 11 -10.23 -17.97 5.38
N ASN A 12 -11.18 -17.13 5.80
CA ASN A 12 -12.40 -16.88 5.04
C ASN A 12 -12.23 -15.82 3.95
N HIS A 13 -11.12 -15.06 3.98
CA HIS A 13 -10.83 -14.05 2.97
C HIS A 13 -10.84 -14.68 1.56
N PRO A 14 -11.43 -14.03 0.54
CA PRO A 14 -11.52 -14.59 -0.81
C PRO A 14 -10.17 -15.04 -1.39
N SER A 15 -9.08 -14.30 -1.11
CA SER A 15 -7.72 -14.68 -1.55
C SER A 15 -7.15 -15.92 -0.86
N MET A 16 -7.76 -16.38 0.25
CA MET A 16 -7.38 -17.63 0.93
C MET A 16 -8.18 -18.84 0.42
N ARG A 17 -9.19 -18.63 -0.42
CA ARG A 17 -10.11 -19.70 -0.86
C ARG A 17 -9.72 -20.24 -2.24
N PRO A 18 -9.72 -21.58 -2.42
CA PRO A 18 -10.04 -22.62 -1.44
C PRO A 18 -8.90 -22.88 -0.43
N VAL A 19 -9.24 -23.16 0.84
CA VAL A 19 -8.28 -23.35 1.94
C VAL A 19 -7.76 -24.80 1.99
N ARG A 20 -7.18 -25.28 0.88
CA ARG A 20 -6.58 -26.63 0.85
C ARG A 20 -5.23 -26.66 1.58
N GLU A 21 -4.40 -25.65 1.35
CA GLU A 21 -3.04 -25.54 1.89
C GLU A 21 -2.80 -24.10 2.41
N PRO A 22 -3.34 -23.75 3.60
CA PRO A 22 -3.38 -22.36 4.07
C PRO A 22 -2.00 -21.70 4.15
N LEU A 23 -0.96 -22.44 4.53
CA LEU A 23 0.41 -21.90 4.57
C LEU A 23 0.96 -21.59 3.18
N ARG A 24 0.76 -22.50 2.22
CA ARG A 24 1.19 -22.26 0.83
C ARG A 24 0.40 -21.10 0.23
N THR A 25 -0.91 -21.03 0.49
CA THR A 25 -1.76 -19.93 0.01
C THR A 25 -1.34 -18.59 0.61
N LEU A 26 -1.03 -18.54 1.91
CA LEU A 26 -0.52 -17.34 2.57
C LEU A 26 0.79 -16.86 1.92
N LEU A 27 1.74 -17.77 1.72
CA LEU A 27 3.09 -17.43 1.23
C LEU A 27 3.11 -17.04 -0.26
N VAL A 28 2.19 -17.56 -1.08
CA VAL A 28 2.27 -17.43 -2.54
C VAL A 28 1.17 -16.55 -3.14
N VAL A 29 0.01 -16.45 -2.49
CA VAL A 29 -1.21 -15.87 -3.10
C VAL A 29 -1.76 -14.69 -2.30
N ALA A 30 -1.98 -14.89 -1.00
CA ALA A 30 -2.82 -13.98 -0.24
C ALA A 30 -2.14 -12.66 0.13
N ALA A 31 -0.80 -12.65 0.15
CA ALA A 31 0.01 -11.52 0.57
C ALA A 31 -0.50 -10.94 1.91
N ASP A 32 -0.54 -9.62 2.04
CA ASP A 32 -1.01 -8.89 3.21
C ASP A 32 -2.54 -8.89 3.38
N ARG A 33 -3.30 -9.12 2.31
CA ARG A 33 -4.77 -8.94 2.30
C ARG A 33 -5.53 -9.82 3.29
N ALA A 34 -4.99 -11.00 3.59
CA ALA A 34 -5.60 -11.92 4.54
C ALA A 34 -5.19 -11.65 6.00
N VAL A 35 -4.30 -10.70 6.26
CA VAL A 35 -3.91 -10.31 7.61
C VAL A 35 -5.06 -9.49 8.22
N ARG A 36 -5.66 -10.03 9.28
CA ARG A 36 -6.78 -9.39 9.98
C ARG A 36 -6.33 -8.60 11.19
N ASP A 37 -5.47 -9.18 12.03
CA ASP A 37 -5.00 -8.55 13.27
C ASP A 37 -3.48 -8.71 13.39
N VAL A 38 -2.80 -7.72 13.95
CA VAL A 38 -1.34 -7.77 14.21
C VAL A 38 -1.06 -7.23 15.60
N TYR A 39 -0.24 -7.95 16.34
CA TYR A 39 0.22 -7.60 17.68
C TYR A 39 1.73 -7.42 17.67
N VAL A 40 2.20 -6.33 18.28
CA VAL A 40 3.63 -6.02 18.48
C VAL A 40 3.81 -5.64 19.94
N ASP A 41 4.69 -6.35 20.64
CA ASP A 41 4.90 -6.24 22.10
C ASP A 41 3.60 -6.37 22.91
N GLY A 42 2.61 -7.11 22.39
CA GLY A 42 1.29 -7.26 22.98
C GLY A 42 0.28 -6.16 22.65
N GLU A 43 0.67 -5.10 21.95
CA GLU A 43 -0.22 -4.04 21.49
C GLU A 43 -0.82 -4.38 20.11
N GLN A 44 -2.14 -4.24 19.97
CA GLN A 44 -2.82 -4.49 18.70
C GLN A 44 -2.65 -3.28 17.77
N VAL A 45 -1.74 -3.40 16.80
CA VAL A 45 -1.42 -2.34 15.83
C VAL A 45 -2.27 -2.40 14.56
N VAL A 46 -2.84 -3.57 14.25
CA VAL A 46 -3.83 -3.76 13.18
C VAL A 46 -5.05 -4.45 13.77
N ARG A 47 -6.24 -3.93 13.45
CA ARG A 47 -7.53 -4.49 13.82
C ARG A 47 -8.45 -4.54 12.60
N ASP A 48 -9.00 -5.72 12.33
CA ASP A 48 -9.89 -5.95 11.18
C ASP A 48 -9.31 -5.40 9.85
N GLY A 49 -8.01 -5.64 9.61
CA GLY A 49 -7.28 -5.21 8.42
C GLY A 49 -6.91 -3.71 8.41
N THR A 50 -7.26 -2.95 9.44
CA THR A 50 -7.00 -1.51 9.52
C THR A 50 -5.89 -1.20 10.52
N ILE A 51 -4.88 -0.45 10.07
CA ILE A 51 -3.79 0.05 10.93
C ILE A 51 -4.37 1.05 11.95
N GLN A 52 -4.05 0.87 13.23
CA GLN A 52 -4.58 1.70 14.32
C GLN A 52 -3.68 2.90 14.65
N SER A 53 -2.40 2.84 14.25
CA SER A 53 -1.38 3.84 14.59
C SER A 53 -1.26 5.00 13.60
N VAL A 54 -1.92 4.91 12.43
CA VAL A 54 -1.79 5.88 11.35
C VAL A 54 -3.17 6.24 10.83
N ASP A 55 -3.46 7.54 10.71
CA ASP A 55 -4.57 8.01 9.90
C ASP A 55 -4.22 7.81 8.42
N HIS A 56 -4.71 6.70 7.86
CA HIS A 56 -4.35 6.29 6.51
C HIS A 56 -4.89 7.26 5.45
N ALA A 57 -6.10 7.80 5.64
CA ALA A 57 -6.70 8.71 4.68
C ALA A 57 -5.91 10.01 4.61
N SER A 58 -5.63 10.62 5.77
CA SER A 58 -4.83 11.85 5.82
C SER A 58 -3.39 11.61 5.30
N ALA A 59 -2.79 10.46 5.61
CA ALA A 59 -1.46 10.13 5.09
C ALA A 59 -1.42 10.04 3.56
N LEU A 60 -2.45 9.46 2.94
CA LEU A 60 -2.56 9.37 1.48
C LEU A 60 -2.77 10.74 0.83
N GLU A 61 -3.58 11.62 1.42
CA GLU A 61 -3.76 13.00 0.95
C GLU A 61 -2.44 13.79 0.97
N HIS A 62 -1.70 13.70 2.07
CA HIS A 62 -0.38 14.34 2.17
C HIS A 62 0.62 13.76 1.17
N LEU A 63 0.59 12.45 0.94
CA LEU A 63 1.46 11.79 -0.03
C LEU A 63 1.14 12.25 -1.46
N GLN A 64 -0.14 12.34 -1.82
CA GLN A 64 -0.59 12.85 -3.12
C GLN A 64 -0.15 14.30 -3.35
N ALA A 65 -0.38 15.18 -2.37
CA ALA A 65 0.04 16.59 -2.46
C ALA A 65 1.56 16.73 -2.60
N ALA A 66 2.33 15.93 -1.86
CA ALA A 66 3.78 15.91 -1.97
C ALA A 66 4.25 15.42 -3.35
N GLN A 67 3.58 14.43 -3.93
CA GLN A 67 3.86 13.95 -5.29
C GLN A 67 3.60 15.06 -6.32
N GLU A 68 2.47 15.74 -6.26
CA GLU A 68 2.14 16.84 -7.18
C GLU A 68 3.18 17.96 -7.13
N GLN A 69 3.59 18.35 -5.91
CA GLN A 69 4.68 19.31 -5.73
C GLN A 69 6.00 18.80 -6.29
N MET A 70 6.35 17.54 -6.04
CA MET A 70 7.57 16.94 -6.54
C MET A 70 7.62 16.96 -8.07
N LEU A 71 6.52 16.57 -8.74
CA LEU A 71 6.41 16.55 -10.20
C LEU A 71 6.71 17.92 -10.82
N GLY A 72 6.24 19.01 -10.19
CA GLY A 72 6.50 20.38 -10.61
C GLY A 72 7.98 20.80 -10.56
N HIS A 73 8.79 20.18 -9.70
CA HIS A 73 10.21 20.51 -9.54
C HIS A 73 11.16 19.49 -10.18
N VAL A 74 10.66 18.51 -10.94
CA VAL A 74 11.50 17.47 -11.56
C VAL A 74 12.50 18.07 -12.54
N SER A 75 12.09 19.01 -13.39
CA SER A 75 12.95 19.63 -14.40
C SER A 75 14.09 20.45 -13.78
N GLU A 76 13.89 21.06 -12.62
CA GLU A 76 14.93 21.79 -11.89
C GLU A 76 16.02 20.86 -11.34
N ARG A 77 15.66 19.59 -11.08
CA ARG A 77 16.54 18.57 -10.49
C ARG A 77 17.10 17.59 -11.52
N ASP A 78 16.50 17.48 -12.71
CA ASP A 78 17.02 16.68 -13.82
C ASP A 78 18.21 17.38 -14.48
N TRP A 79 19.30 16.64 -14.70
CA TRP A 79 20.52 17.18 -15.30
C TRP A 79 20.31 17.71 -16.73
N ALA A 80 19.29 17.22 -17.44
CA ALA A 80 18.93 17.63 -18.79
C ALA A 80 17.66 18.50 -18.82
N GLY A 81 17.15 18.95 -17.67
CA GLY A 81 15.99 19.83 -17.58
C GLY A 81 14.65 19.21 -17.99
N ARG A 82 14.56 17.88 -18.09
CA ARG A 82 13.35 17.19 -18.57
C ARG A 82 12.24 17.22 -17.52
N THR A 83 10.99 17.33 -17.99
CA THR A 83 9.80 17.25 -17.15
C THR A 83 9.54 15.81 -16.68
N ALA A 84 8.68 15.64 -15.67
CA ALA A 84 8.25 14.33 -15.22
C ALA A 84 7.62 13.49 -16.34
N ASP A 85 6.77 14.09 -17.19
CA ASP A 85 6.11 13.40 -18.30
C ASP A 85 7.10 12.90 -19.37
N ALA A 86 8.21 13.60 -19.56
CA ALA A 86 9.25 13.16 -20.50
C ALA A 86 10.09 12.00 -19.94
N LEU A 87 10.28 11.95 -18.61
CA LEU A 87 11.04 10.89 -17.93
C LEU A 87 10.22 9.63 -17.70
N ALA A 88 8.96 9.79 -17.33
CA ALA A 88 8.01 8.74 -17.00
C ALA A 88 6.65 9.04 -17.65
N PRO A 89 6.54 8.87 -18.99
CA PRO A 89 5.32 9.17 -19.71
C PRO A 89 4.17 8.28 -19.23
N MET A 90 2.95 8.83 -19.29
CA MET A 90 1.74 8.08 -19.00
C MET A 90 1.55 6.93 -20.00
N MET A 91 1.07 5.79 -19.51
CA MET A 91 0.77 4.62 -20.35
C MET A 91 -0.37 4.87 -21.34
N LEU A 92 -1.27 5.79 -21.00
CA LEU A 92 -2.37 6.23 -21.84
C LEU A 92 -2.20 7.71 -22.16
N GLU A 93 -2.70 8.12 -23.32
CA GLU A 93 -2.71 9.52 -23.70
C GLU A 93 -3.60 10.33 -22.75
N THR A 94 -3.11 11.49 -22.34
CA THR A 94 -3.88 12.39 -21.46
C THR A 94 -4.81 13.22 -22.33
N VAL A 95 -6.11 12.97 -22.22
CA VAL A 95 -7.14 13.80 -22.84
C VAL A 95 -7.72 14.74 -21.80
N ASN A 96 -8.02 15.98 -22.18
CA ASN A 96 -8.83 16.84 -21.33
C ASN A 96 -10.17 16.12 -21.10
N SER A 97 -10.59 16.04 -19.83
CA SER A 97 -11.87 15.44 -19.44
C SER A 97 -12.97 15.86 -20.41
N LEU A 98 -13.80 14.91 -20.84
CA LEU A 98 -14.98 15.21 -21.65
C LEU A 98 -15.87 16.15 -20.83
N ASP A 99 -16.04 17.37 -21.32
CA ASP A 99 -17.08 18.30 -20.85
C ASP A 99 -18.49 17.71 -21.06
#